data_AF-A0A355H228-F1
#
_entry.id   AF-A0A355H228-F1
#
_cell.length_a   1.000
_cell.length_b   1.000
_cell.length_c   1.000
_cell.angle_alpha   90.00
_cell.angle_beta   90.00
_cell.angle_gamma   90.00
#
_symmetry.space_group_name_H-M   'P 1'
#
loop_
_entity.id
_entity.type
_entity.pdbx_description
1 polymer ?
#
loop_
_entity_poly.entity_id
_entity_poly.type
_entity_poly.pdbx_seq_one_letter_code
_entity_poly.pdbx_strand_id
1 'polypeptide(L)'
;VNASESLKGRLCVISSELCETMLPEGLQPVLANKDLQPFYKLMPSQRKYFVRSVAVVPFALGGQIIGTWNNGDADADRYTAQMDTALLSSLARRISAQLTQLAASKHVAPDHKQDNEQPGGLHG
;
A
#
# COMPACT_ATOMS: atom_id res chain seq x y z
N VAL A 1 -10.15 9.36 6.67
CA VAL A 1 -10.26 8.26 5.69
C VAL A 1 -11.27 7.24 6.16
N ASN A 2 -12.27 6.92 5.33
CA ASN A 2 -13.16 5.79 5.59
C ASN A 2 -12.40 4.50 5.29
N ALA A 3 -11.90 3.83 6.33
CA ALA A 3 -11.21 2.55 6.24
C ALA A 3 -12.07 1.45 6.87
N SER A 4 -11.92 0.21 6.39
CA SER A 4 -12.52 -0.95 7.03
C SER A 4 -11.99 -1.11 8.46
N GLU A 5 -12.75 -1.81 9.32
CA GLU A 5 -12.30 -2.13 10.68
C GLU A 5 -10.92 -2.81 10.71
N SER A 6 -10.65 -3.69 9.73
CA SER A 6 -9.36 -4.36 9.58
C SER A 6 -8.17 -3.42 9.28
N LEU A 7 -8.44 -2.24 8.71
CA LEU A 7 -7.42 -1.26 8.29
C LEU A 7 -7.30 -0.07 9.24
N LYS A 8 -8.35 0.28 9.99
CA LYS A 8 -8.36 1.48 10.86
C LYS A 8 -7.16 1.59 11.81
N GLY A 9 -6.65 0.46 12.32
CA GLY A 9 -5.48 0.42 13.20
C GLY A 9 -4.14 0.12 12.51
N ARG A 10 -4.12 0.03 11.18
CA ARG A 10 -2.95 -0.40 10.38
C ARG A 10 -2.60 0.54 9.23
N LEU A 11 -3.56 1.37 8.80
CA LEU A 11 -3.37 2.35 7.75
C LEU A 11 -2.83 3.66 8.34
N CYS A 12 -1.70 4.14 7.80
CA CYS A 12 -1.22 5.50 8.00
C CYS A 12 -1.31 6.24 6.66
N VAL A 13 -1.93 7.41 6.66
CA VAL A 13 -1.97 8.30 5.49
C VAL A 13 -0.96 9.41 5.70
N ILE A 14 -0.03 9.52 4.77
CA ILE A 14 1.04 10.53 4.76
C ILE A 14 0.97 11.36 3.49
N SER A 15 1.68 12.49 3.46
CA SER A 15 1.82 13.30 2.24
C SER A 15 2.78 12.64 1.24
N SER A 16 2.69 13.03 -0.04
CA SER A 16 3.60 12.49 -1.09
C SER A 16 5.05 12.84 -0.78
N GLU A 17 5.30 14.06 -0.32
CA GLU A 17 6.63 14.57 -0.01
C GLU A 17 7.28 13.78 1.13
N LEU A 18 6.48 13.40 2.14
CA LEU A 18 6.96 12.55 3.23
C LEU A 18 7.27 11.13 2.71
N CYS A 19 6.46 10.61 1.80
CA CYS A 19 6.69 9.30 1.18
C CYS A 19 7.99 9.30 0.35
N GLU A 20 8.20 10.31 -0.48
CA GLU A 20 9.40 10.49 -1.31
C GLU A 20 10.66 10.60 -0.46
N THR A 21 10.59 11.30 0.68
CA THR A 21 11.71 11.39 1.63
C THR A 21 12.12 10.03 2.20
N MET A 22 11.16 9.10 2.35
CA MET A 22 11.44 7.73 2.85
C MET A 22 11.90 6.78 1.75
N LEU A 23 11.72 7.14 0.48
CA LEU A 23 11.96 6.31 -0.69
C LEU A 23 12.86 7.04 -1.70
N PRO A 24 14.10 7.40 -1.33
CA PRO A 24 15.00 8.16 -2.21
C PRO A 24 15.33 7.43 -3.52
N GLU A 25 15.25 6.09 -3.52
CA GLU A 25 15.49 5.23 -4.69
C GLU A 25 14.19 4.75 -5.35
N GLY A 26 13.06 5.40 -5.05
CA GLY A 26 11.76 5.12 -5.67
C GLY A 26 11.20 3.75 -5.28
N LEU A 27 11.17 2.82 -6.23
CA LEU A 27 10.54 1.49 -6.04
C LEU A 27 11.42 0.47 -5.32
N GLN A 28 12.61 0.86 -4.85
CA GLN A 28 13.45 -0.02 -4.05
C GLN A 28 13.00 -0.04 -2.58
N PRO A 29 12.98 -1.22 -1.94
CA PRO A 29 12.78 -1.33 -0.51
C PRO A 29 13.89 -0.59 0.25
N VAL A 30 13.52 0.10 1.31
CA VAL A 30 14.46 0.77 2.22
C VAL A 30 14.49 0.01 3.54
N LEU A 31 15.69 -0.41 3.95
CA LEU A 31 15.94 -1.05 5.24
C LEU A 31 16.71 -0.09 6.14
N ALA A 32 16.29 0.03 7.39
CA ALA A 32 16.96 0.89 8.36
C ALA A 32 16.92 0.27 9.77
N ASN A 33 18.05 0.31 10.46
CA ASN A 33 18.17 0.00 11.89
C ASN A 33 18.86 1.11 12.69
N LYS A 34 19.08 2.25 12.04
CA LYS A 34 19.61 3.50 12.61
C LYS A 34 18.74 4.66 12.13
N ASP A 35 18.82 5.78 12.83
CA ASP A 35 18.13 7.01 12.46
C ASP A 35 16.62 6.79 12.20
N LEU A 36 15.96 6.03 13.08
CA LEU A 36 14.60 5.51 12.84
C LEU A 36 13.49 6.57 12.97
N GLN A 37 13.80 7.75 13.47
CA GLN A 37 12.84 8.83 13.73
C GLN A 37 11.92 9.16 12.54
N PRO A 38 12.42 9.26 11.30
CA PRO A 38 11.58 9.53 10.14
C PRO A 38 10.51 8.44 9.94
N PHE A 39 10.87 7.17 10.14
CA PHE A 39 9.99 6.02 9.90
C PHE A 39 8.87 5.86 10.93
N TYR A 40 8.98 6.49 12.11
CA TYR A 40 7.88 6.47 13.09
C TYR A 40 6.61 7.15 12.57
N LYS A 41 6.73 8.06 11.62
CA LYS A 41 5.58 8.69 10.96
C LYS A 41 4.78 7.71 10.07
N LEU A 42 5.35 6.55 9.74
CA LEU A 42 4.68 5.48 8.99
C LEU A 42 3.85 4.55 9.90
N MET A 43 4.01 4.65 11.21
CA MET A 43 3.38 3.75 12.17
C MET A 43 2.02 4.30 12.64
N PRO A 44 0.99 3.45 12.79
CA PRO A 44 -0.29 3.86 13.35
C PRO A 44 -0.13 4.44 14.77
N SER A 45 -0.68 5.63 15.00
CA SER A 45 -0.58 6.35 16.28
C SER A 45 -1.19 5.61 17.48
N GLN A 46 -2.08 4.65 17.23
CA GLN A 46 -2.79 3.90 18.26
C GLN A 46 -1.95 2.79 18.90
N ARG A 47 -0.76 2.48 18.36
CA ARG A 47 0.10 1.43 18.89
C ARG A 47 1.53 1.94 19.05
N LYS A 48 2.04 1.86 20.28
CA LYS A 48 3.45 2.14 20.59
C LYS A 48 4.26 0.89 20.24
N TYR A 49 4.99 0.93 19.15
CA TYR A 49 5.88 -0.13 18.75
C TYR A 49 7.31 0.23 19.16
N PHE A 50 7.97 -0.66 19.88
CA PHE A 50 9.41 -0.55 20.11
C PHE A 50 10.14 -1.07 18.87
N VAL A 51 10.19 -0.24 17.83
CA VAL A 51 10.85 -0.57 16.55
C VAL A 51 12.33 -0.22 16.66
N ARG A 52 13.18 -1.22 16.45
CA ARG A 52 14.64 -1.10 16.40
C ARG A 52 15.22 -1.39 15.02
N SER A 53 14.41 -1.93 14.13
CA SER A 53 14.69 -1.97 12.70
C SER A 53 13.40 -1.96 11.88
N VAL A 54 13.45 -1.45 10.65
CA VAL A 54 12.29 -1.32 9.76
C VAL A 54 12.64 -1.67 8.32
N ALA A 55 11.70 -2.34 7.65
CA ALA A 55 11.65 -2.48 6.21
C ALA A 55 10.46 -1.70 5.65
N VAL A 56 10.73 -0.68 4.84
CA VAL A 56 9.74 0.10 4.10
C VAL A 56 9.75 -0.39 2.68
N VAL A 57 8.62 -0.97 2.24
CA VAL A 57 8.55 -1.59 0.91
C VAL A 57 7.51 -0.87 0.06
N PRO A 58 7.92 -0.19 -1.02
CA PRO A 58 6.99 0.55 -1.87
C PRO A 58 6.17 -0.39 -2.75
N PHE A 59 4.95 0.02 -3.06
CA PHE A 59 4.15 -0.58 -4.13
C PHE A 59 3.50 0.49 -4.99
N ALA A 60 3.24 0.12 -6.25
CA ALA A 60 2.78 1.03 -7.29
C ALA A 60 1.49 0.57 -7.95
N LEU A 61 0.79 1.54 -8.53
CA LEU A 61 -0.35 1.35 -9.42
C LEU A 61 -0.03 2.02 -10.75
N GLY A 62 0.01 1.24 -11.84
CA GLY A 62 0.39 1.78 -13.15
C GLY A 62 1.79 2.40 -13.19
N GLY A 63 2.72 1.93 -12.34
CA GLY A 63 4.08 2.46 -12.24
C GLY A 63 4.25 3.65 -11.30
N GLN A 64 3.16 4.26 -10.82
CA GLN A 64 3.21 5.34 -9.82
C GLN A 64 3.16 4.75 -8.40
N ILE A 65 4.09 5.16 -7.53
CA ILE A 65 4.06 4.77 -6.11
C ILE A 65 2.76 5.31 -5.48
N ILE A 66 1.99 4.40 -4.86
CA ILE A 66 0.73 4.75 -4.18
C ILE A 66 0.78 4.47 -2.68
N GLY A 67 1.87 3.90 -2.18
CA GLY A 67 2.07 3.65 -0.76
C GLY A 67 3.18 2.65 -0.50
N THR A 68 3.30 2.30 0.78
CA THR A 68 4.26 1.33 1.28
C THR A 68 3.58 0.32 2.19
N TRP A 69 4.10 -0.90 2.24
CA TRP A 69 3.87 -1.77 3.38
C TRP A 69 5.12 -1.77 4.25
N ASN A 70 4.93 -1.64 5.56
CA ASN A 70 6.01 -1.38 6.50
C ASN A 70 6.08 -2.51 7.52
N ASN A 71 7.29 -3.03 7.75
CA ASN A 71 7.55 -4.08 8.74
C ASN A 71 8.53 -3.53 9.76
N GLY A 72 8.07 -3.32 11.00
CA GLY A 72 8.93 -2.95 12.11
C GLY A 72 9.22 -4.16 13.00
N ASP A 73 10.43 -4.26 13.53
CA ASP A 73 10.82 -5.31 14.47
C ASP A 73 11.57 -4.71 15.68
N ALA A 74 11.48 -5.40 16.83
CA ALA A 74 12.18 -5.02 18.05
C ALA A 74 13.65 -5.50 18.07
N ASP A 75 13.99 -6.42 17.18
CA ASP A 75 15.38 -6.77 16.88
C ASP A 75 16.01 -5.72 15.95
N ALA A 76 17.15 -5.17 16.35
CA ALA A 76 17.88 -4.18 15.54
C ALA A 76 18.59 -4.81 14.34
N ASP A 77 18.83 -6.12 14.37
CA ASP A 77 19.57 -6.84 13.34
C ASP A 77 18.63 -7.53 12.34
N ARG A 78 17.30 -7.36 12.49
CA ARG A 78 16.31 -7.92 11.57
C ARG A 78 16.28 -7.22 10.21
N TYR A 79 16.45 -5.90 10.17
CA TYR A 79 16.46 -5.10 8.93
C TYR A 79 17.65 -4.13 8.92
N THR A 80 18.84 -4.64 8.63
CA THR A 80 20.04 -3.81 8.47
C THR A 80 20.10 -3.22 7.07
N ALA A 81 20.62 -2.00 6.92
CA ALA A 81 20.69 -1.30 5.63
C ALA A 81 21.50 -2.04 4.54
N GLN A 82 22.40 -2.95 4.92
CA GLN A 82 23.28 -3.69 4.00
C GLN A 82 22.68 -5.03 3.52
N MET A 83 21.51 -5.42 4.02
CA MET A 83 20.87 -6.68 3.59
C MET A 83 20.42 -6.61 2.14
N ASP A 84 20.49 -7.74 1.45
CA ASP A 84 19.87 -7.91 0.15
C ASP A 84 18.34 -7.79 0.25
N THR A 85 17.77 -6.99 -0.64
CA THR A 85 16.33 -6.72 -0.71
C THR A 85 15.66 -7.43 -1.89
N ALA A 86 16.36 -8.26 -2.67
CA ALA A 86 15.86 -8.88 -3.90
C ALA A 86 14.50 -9.59 -3.74
N LEU A 87 14.29 -10.30 -2.64
CA LEU A 87 13.01 -10.95 -2.34
C LEU A 87 11.89 -9.93 -2.09
N LEU A 88 12.17 -8.87 -1.31
CA LEU A 88 11.22 -7.78 -1.08
C LEU A 88 10.88 -7.05 -2.38
N SER A 89 11.88 -6.74 -3.20
CA SER A 89 11.70 -6.09 -4.51
C SER A 89 10.89 -6.97 -5.46
N SER A 90 11.15 -8.29 -5.49
CA SER A 90 10.40 -9.24 -6.32
C SER A 90 8.94 -9.33 -5.90
N LEU A 91 8.67 -9.40 -4.59
CA LEU A 91 7.32 -9.40 -4.05
C LEU A 91 6.59 -8.09 -4.33
N ALA A 92 7.27 -6.95 -4.13
CA ALA A 92 6.71 -5.63 -4.36
C ALA A 92 6.26 -5.43 -5.81
N ARG A 93 7.07 -5.87 -6.78
CA ARG A 93 6.70 -5.86 -8.19
C ARG A 93 5.49 -6.73 -8.49
N ARG A 94 5.42 -7.94 -7.91
CA ARG A 94 4.26 -8.84 -8.09
C ARG A 94 2.99 -8.23 -7.51
N ILE A 95 3.04 -7.68 -6.31
CA ILE A 95 1.90 -7.01 -5.67
C ILE A 95 1.46 -5.80 -6.51
N SER A 96 2.39 -4.96 -6.95
CA SER A 96 2.09 -3.78 -7.78
C SER A 96 1.40 -4.14 -9.10
N ALA A 97 1.88 -5.20 -9.76
CA ALA A 97 1.25 -5.72 -10.98
C ALA A 97 -0.17 -6.22 -10.72
N GLN A 98 -0.39 -6.96 -9.64
CA GLN A 98 -1.71 -7.44 -9.25
C GLN A 98 -2.67 -6.30 -8.89
N LEU A 99 -2.21 -5.30 -8.15
CA LEU A 99 -3.00 -4.10 -7.85
C LEU A 99 -3.42 -3.37 -9.13
N THR A 100 -2.51 -3.24 -10.09
CA THR A 100 -2.78 -2.64 -11.40
C THR A 100 -3.86 -3.41 -12.16
N GLN A 101 -3.76 -4.74 -12.20
CA GLN A 101 -4.77 -5.60 -12.84
C GLN A 101 -6.13 -5.49 -12.14
N LEU A 102 -6.16 -5.54 -10.81
CA LEU A 102 -7.40 -5.42 -10.03
C LEU A 102 -8.10 -4.07 -10.23
N ALA A 103 -7.33 -2.99 -10.27
CA ALA A 103 -7.88 -1.65 -10.51
C ALA A 103 -8.47 -1.52 -11.92
N ALA A 104 -7.78 -2.05 -12.94
CA ALA A 104 -8.29 -2.08 -14.31
C ALA A 104 -9.60 -2.89 -14.40
N SER A 105 -9.65 -4.09 -13.83
CA SER A 105 -10.85 -4.94 -13.85
C SER A 105 -12.05 -4.32 -13.11
N LYS A 106 -11.81 -3.55 -12.04
CA LYS A 106 -12.87 -2.81 -11.34
C LYS A 106 -13.39 -1.62 -12.13
N HIS A 107 -12.55 -0.99 -12.96
CA HIS A 107 -12.95 0.13 -13.81
C HIS A 107 -13.73 -0.35 -15.05
N VAL A 108 -13.49 -1.58 -15.50
CA VAL A 108 -14.12 -2.16 -16.70
C VAL A 108 -15.51 -2.76 -16.42
N ALA A 109 -15.95 -2.93 -15.17
CA ALA A 109 -17.30 -3.42 -14.87
C ALA A 109 -18.36 -2.32 -15.14
N PRO A 110 -19.21 -2.43 -16.18
CA PRO A 110 -20.27 -1.47 -16.44
C PRO A 110 -21.59 -1.91 -15.80
N ASP A 111 -22.27 -0.93 -15.22
CA ASP A 111 -23.71 -0.72 -15.14
C ASP A 111 -24.60 -1.81 -15.78
N HIS A 112 -25.08 -2.77 -15.00
CA HIS A 112 -26.35 -3.44 -15.31
C HIS A 112 -27.48 -2.62 -14.68
N LYS A 113 -27.87 -1.53 -15.34
CA LYS A 113 -29.23 -1.00 -15.18
C LYS A 113 -30.17 -1.98 -15.88
N GLN A 114 -31.09 -2.56 -15.13
CA GLN A 114 -32.30 -3.17 -15.68
C GLN A 114 -33.23 -2.05 -16.15
N ASP A 115 -33.08 -1.61 -17.39
CA ASP A 115 -34.17 -0.97 -18.12
C ASP A 115 -35.03 -2.09 -18.70
N ASN A 116 -36.14 -2.39 -18.03
CA ASN A 116 -37.20 -3.24 -18.57
C ASN A 116 -38.48 -2.40 -18.65
N GLU A 117 -38.50 -1.42 -19.56
CA GLU A 117 -39.74 -0.86 -20.07
C GLU A 117 -40.29 -1.83 -21.13
N GLN A 118 -41.38 -2.53 -20.81
CA GLN A 118 -42.23 -3.15 -21.82
C GLN A 118 -43.30 -2.13 -22.26
N PRO A 119 -43.43 -1.82 -23.56
CA PRO A 119 -44.52 -1.01 -24.08
C PRO A 119 -45.81 -1.85 -24.11
N GLY A 120 -46.93 -1.14 -23.90
CA GLY A 120 -48.25 -1.71 -23.66
C GLY A 120 -48.75 -2.74 -24.67
N GLY A 121 -49.41 -3.76 -24.14
CA GLY A 121 -50.37 -4.59 -24.87
C GLY A 121 -51.78 -4.15 -24.49
N LEU A 122 -52.48 -3.60 -25.48
CA LEU A 122 -53.89 -3.24 -25.42
C LEU A 122 -54.72 -4.42 -25.95
N HIS A 123 -55.58 -5.02 -25.12
CA HIS A 123 -56.80 -5.76 -25.47
C HIS A 123 -57.57 -5.90 -24.14
N GLY A 124 -58.85 -5.56 -24.02
CA GLY A 124 -59.97 -5.68 -24.95
C GLY A 124 -61.04 -6.45 -24.18
#